data_AF-A0A7S1ZPY8-F1
#
_entry.id   AF-A0A7S1ZPY8-F1
#
_cell.length_a   1.000
_cell.length_b   1.000
_cell.length_c   1.000
_cell.angle_alpha   90.00
_cell.angle_beta   90.00
_cell.angle_gamma   90.00
#
_symmetry.space_group_name_H-M   'P 1'
#
loop_
_entity.id
_entity.type
_entity.pdbx_description
1 polymer ?
#
loop_
_entity_poly.entity_id
_entity_poly.type
_entity_poly.pdbx_seq_one_letter_code
_entity_poly.pdbx_strand_id
1 'polypeptide(L)'
;MIFVILDAKKGDEDADEKETEDEDDNDDNSDDEEEEDENNQLSKPTPTSLHSIQSKKLEEQTAEIEKEMLAEKPWQMTGETKGTARPVNSLLEAAPEFEVATKMAPTITVEHTENLEEMIKRRILAEDWDDVAPRELPDIGIKKNGELPEVSQEKSKLGLGELYEREYLKKATGYDPDAAEKQSEEDKLKGEMKMIFASLCGKLDALSNYHFTPRPVGDEAEVRAVTVPAIAMEEVMPLHVSDARGAAPEEIYGKKRGRDSVIRGESEMDQTERKRLRNAKKSARRKARKEKLADEKLISRLQPGLGLNNPYEKRKMREELSMARASGKVTTGEIDMDANFNTSAKFFQKMQENVQDEIRGESDGGKKSKGGLSDEVLKSSALKL
;
A
#
# COMPACT_ATOMS: atom_id res chain seq x y z
N MET A 1 -18.01 56.73 -2.82
CA MET A 1 -17.05 55.61 -2.80
C MET A 1 -15.81 56.13 -2.08
N ILE A 2 -15.67 56.05 -0.75
CA ILE A 2 -16.23 55.10 0.26
C ILE A 2 -15.72 53.69 0.02
N PHE A 3 -15.01 53.01 0.94
CA PHE A 3 -14.42 53.33 2.27
C PHE A 3 -13.18 52.39 2.42
N VAL A 4 -11.96 52.73 2.88
CA VAL A 4 -11.46 53.23 4.21
C VAL A 4 -11.35 52.13 5.29
N ILE A 5 -10.35 51.96 6.19
CA ILE A 5 -8.88 52.26 6.39
C ILE A 5 -8.40 51.18 7.46
N LEU A 6 -7.11 51.15 7.88
CA LEU A 6 -6.53 50.60 9.14
C LEU A 6 -6.09 49.11 9.18
N ASP A 7 -5.00 48.70 9.87
CA ASP A 7 -3.74 49.39 10.25
C ASP A 7 -2.68 48.42 10.87
N ALA A 8 -1.57 49.00 11.36
CA ALA A 8 -0.72 48.60 12.49
C ALA A 8 0.50 47.67 12.25
N LYS A 9 1.68 48.31 12.26
CA LYS A 9 3.04 47.76 12.47
C LYS A 9 3.58 48.36 13.77
N LYS A 10 4.31 47.60 14.61
CA LYS A 10 5.14 48.12 15.71
C LYS A 10 6.22 47.11 16.18
N GLY A 11 7.34 47.61 16.72
CA GLY A 11 8.54 46.84 17.07
C GLY A 11 9.56 46.94 15.93
N ASP A 12 10.50 47.89 15.90
CA ASP A 12 11.19 48.69 16.95
C ASP A 12 12.23 47.86 17.72
N GLU A 13 13.50 47.93 17.31
CA GLU A 13 14.69 48.02 18.18
C GLU A 13 15.87 48.55 17.34
N ASP A 14 16.68 49.45 17.92
CA ASP A 14 17.53 50.42 17.20
C ASP A 14 19.04 50.14 17.31
N ALA A 15 19.84 50.75 16.42
CA ALA A 15 21.28 50.94 16.62
C ALA A 15 21.82 52.15 15.82
N ASP A 16 22.35 53.12 16.57
CA ASP A 16 23.16 54.28 16.15
C ASP A 16 24.47 53.89 15.41
N GLU A 17 25.38 54.75 14.95
CA GLU A 17 25.75 56.18 15.11
C GLU A 17 26.44 56.61 13.77
N LYS A 18 26.43 57.84 13.20
CA LYS A 18 26.05 59.22 13.60
C LYS A 18 25.60 60.04 12.37
N GLU A 19 25.23 61.31 12.58
CA GLU A 19 25.18 62.40 11.58
C GLU A 19 26.57 63.06 11.35
N THR A 20 26.75 63.73 10.20
CA THR A 20 27.20 65.14 10.12
C THR A 20 26.67 65.77 8.84
N GLU A 21 25.94 66.87 8.95
CA GLU A 21 25.72 67.82 7.85
C GLU A 21 26.99 68.66 7.64
N ASP A 22 27.23 69.19 6.43
CA ASP A 22 27.42 70.63 6.21
C ASP A 22 27.64 70.97 4.72
N GLU A 23 27.48 72.27 4.43
CA GLU A 23 27.12 72.98 3.19
C GLU A 23 28.12 72.95 2.00
N ASP A 24 27.70 73.57 0.89
CA ASP A 24 28.46 73.74 -0.37
C ASP A 24 29.69 74.69 -0.26
N ASP A 25 30.64 74.51 -1.20
CA ASP A 25 31.06 75.51 -2.22
C ASP A 25 32.59 75.72 -2.43
N ASN A 26 32.95 76.06 -3.68
CA ASN A 26 34.25 76.50 -4.24
C ASN A 26 35.48 75.56 -4.27
N ASP A 27 35.79 75.12 -5.50
CA ASP A 27 36.96 75.56 -6.30
C ASP A 27 38.36 75.65 -5.65
N ASP A 28 39.29 74.78 -6.09
CA ASP A 28 40.69 75.16 -6.33
C ASP A 28 41.33 74.31 -7.47
N ASN A 29 42.35 74.86 -8.13
CA ASN A 29 43.13 74.19 -9.18
C ASN A 29 44.38 73.49 -8.61
N SER A 30 44.65 72.27 -9.07
CA SER A 30 45.95 71.60 -8.88
C SER A 30 46.03 70.36 -9.79
N ASP A 31 47.15 70.04 -10.43
CA ASP A 31 48.29 70.82 -10.95
C ASP A 31 48.94 69.94 -12.05
N ASP A 32 49.95 70.43 -12.76
CA ASP A 32 50.58 69.72 -13.88
C ASP A 32 51.72 68.78 -13.43
N GLU A 33 51.70 67.51 -13.86
CA GLU A 33 52.88 66.61 -13.83
C GLU A 33 53.05 65.93 -15.20
N GLU A 34 53.92 66.51 -16.03
CA GLU A 34 54.38 65.94 -17.29
C GLU A 34 55.35 64.76 -17.06
N GLU A 35 55.21 63.68 -17.83
CA GLU A 35 56.28 62.70 -18.08
C GLU A 35 56.74 62.88 -19.54
N GLU A 36 58.02 63.22 -19.74
CA GLU A 36 58.58 63.55 -21.05
C GLU A 36 58.83 62.30 -21.91
N ASP A 37 58.46 62.34 -23.19
CA ASP A 37 59.02 61.43 -24.21
C ASP A 37 59.30 62.22 -25.50
N GLU A 38 60.59 62.35 -25.86
CA GLU A 38 61.05 63.33 -26.86
C GLU A 38 60.75 62.90 -28.31
N ASN A 39 59.77 63.54 -28.98
CA ASN A 39 60.03 64.07 -30.34
C ASN A 39 59.03 65.07 -30.96
N ASN A 40 59.56 65.83 -31.94
CA ASN A 40 58.88 66.44 -33.09
C ASN A 40 58.05 67.74 -32.92
N GLN A 41 58.78 68.86 -32.81
CA GLN A 41 58.53 70.14 -33.53
C GLN A 41 57.13 70.79 -33.47
N LEU A 42 56.87 71.44 -32.33
CA LEU A 42 56.54 72.88 -32.26
C LEU A 42 55.35 73.41 -33.10
N SER A 43 54.16 73.46 -32.49
CA SER A 43 53.24 74.60 -32.67
C SER A 43 52.61 74.97 -31.32
N LYS A 44 52.50 76.27 -31.02
CA LYS A 44 52.10 76.75 -29.69
C LYS A 44 50.58 76.73 -29.51
N PRO A 45 50.04 76.27 -28.37
CA PRO A 45 48.62 76.41 -28.08
C PRO A 45 48.26 77.90 -27.89
N THR A 46 47.13 78.30 -28.46
CA THR A 46 46.45 79.56 -28.14
C THR A 46 45.33 79.28 -27.13
N PRO A 47 44.92 80.26 -26.31
CA PRO A 47 43.81 80.08 -25.36
C PRO A 47 42.47 79.97 -26.13
N THR A 48 42.15 78.76 -26.57
CA THR A 48 40.85 78.43 -27.19
C THR A 48 39.78 78.30 -26.12
N SER A 49 38.57 78.78 -26.41
CA SER A 49 37.44 78.67 -25.47
C SER A 49 37.08 77.22 -25.18
N LEU A 50 36.48 76.95 -24.01
CA LEU A 50 36.03 75.61 -23.61
C LEU A 50 35.15 74.95 -24.68
N HIS A 51 34.28 75.73 -25.33
CA HIS A 51 33.46 75.26 -26.45
C HIS A 51 34.29 74.86 -27.69
N SER A 52 35.38 75.57 -27.99
CA SER A 52 36.30 75.21 -29.09
C SER A 52 37.19 74.00 -28.79
N ILE A 53 37.40 73.66 -27.52
CA ILE A 53 38.08 72.42 -27.10
C ILE A 53 37.09 71.25 -27.21
N GLN A 54 35.86 71.44 -26.74
CA GLN A 54 34.78 70.46 -26.89
C GLN A 54 34.41 70.21 -28.36
N SER A 55 34.38 71.24 -29.22
CA SER A 55 34.05 71.06 -30.64
C SER A 55 35.10 70.22 -31.36
N LYS A 56 36.40 70.48 -31.14
CA LYS A 56 37.49 69.66 -31.67
C LYS A 56 37.39 68.20 -31.21
N LYS A 57 37.15 67.97 -29.92
CA LYS A 57 36.97 66.61 -29.39
C LYS A 57 35.76 65.89 -30.01
N LEU A 58 34.67 66.61 -30.30
CA LEU A 58 33.51 66.08 -31.02
C LEU A 58 33.79 65.85 -32.51
N GLU A 59 34.58 66.72 -33.17
CA GLU A 59 35.02 66.55 -34.56
C GLU A 59 35.95 65.32 -34.70
N GLU A 60 36.88 65.14 -33.75
CA GLU A 60 37.75 63.96 -33.62
C GLU A 60 36.94 62.68 -33.42
N GLN A 61 36.02 62.65 -32.43
CA GLN A 61 35.11 61.52 -32.19
C GLN A 61 34.21 61.23 -33.39
N THR A 62 33.74 62.27 -34.11
CA THR A 62 32.94 62.09 -35.33
C THR A 62 33.78 61.43 -36.43
N ALA A 63 35.03 61.87 -36.63
CA ALA A 63 35.93 61.26 -37.61
C ALA A 63 36.31 59.80 -37.27
N GLU A 64 36.44 59.46 -35.97
CA GLU A 64 36.63 58.07 -35.53
C GLU A 64 35.40 57.21 -35.84
N ILE A 65 34.19 57.69 -35.52
CA ILE A 65 32.93 56.98 -35.77
C ILE A 65 32.67 56.83 -37.28
N GLU A 66 32.90 57.88 -38.09
CA GLU A 66 32.78 57.80 -39.55
C GLU A 66 33.75 56.77 -40.14
N LYS A 67 34.98 56.70 -39.62
CA LYS A 67 35.99 55.71 -40.01
C LYS A 67 35.60 54.27 -39.61
N GLU A 68 35.00 54.07 -38.44
CA GLU A 68 34.46 52.77 -38.03
C GLU A 68 33.26 52.36 -38.90
N MET A 69 32.35 53.29 -39.20
CA MET A 69 31.19 53.05 -40.07
C MET A 69 31.57 52.75 -41.53
N LEU A 70 32.74 53.22 -41.98
CA LEU A 70 33.32 52.91 -43.29
C LEU A 70 34.13 51.60 -43.32
N ALA A 71 34.46 51.03 -42.16
CA ALA A 71 35.25 49.79 -42.06
C ALA A 71 34.39 48.53 -42.28
N GLU A 72 35.07 47.39 -42.51
CA GLU A 72 34.39 46.09 -42.52
C GLU A 72 33.92 45.73 -41.10
N LYS A 73 32.63 45.37 -40.97
CA LYS A 73 32.04 45.03 -39.68
C LYS A 73 32.69 43.77 -39.07
N PRO A 74 32.92 43.73 -37.75
CA PRO A 74 33.49 42.55 -37.10
C PRO A 74 32.58 41.34 -37.24
N TRP A 75 33.16 40.13 -37.23
CA TRP A 75 32.46 38.90 -37.64
C TRP A 75 31.20 38.59 -36.82
N GLN A 76 31.14 39.02 -35.55
CA GLN A 76 29.96 38.89 -34.67
C GLN A 76 28.76 39.71 -35.19
N MET A 77 29.00 40.82 -35.89
CA MET A 77 27.99 41.73 -36.43
C MET A 77 27.57 41.39 -37.87
N THR A 78 28.00 40.23 -38.37
CA THR A 78 27.70 39.74 -39.72
C THR A 78 27.02 38.37 -39.68
N GLY A 79 25.88 38.25 -40.37
CA GLY A 79 25.15 36.98 -40.51
C GLY A 79 25.91 35.93 -41.33
N GLU A 80 25.52 34.66 -41.16
CA GLU A 80 26.02 33.52 -41.96
C GLU A 80 27.55 33.32 -41.96
N THR A 81 28.24 33.74 -40.90
CA THR A 81 29.71 33.66 -40.80
C THR A 81 30.24 32.22 -40.78
N LYS A 82 30.97 31.87 -41.84
CA LYS A 82 31.65 30.58 -41.98
C LYS A 82 32.87 30.52 -41.06
N GLY A 83 33.23 29.31 -40.62
CA GLY A 83 34.38 29.09 -39.72
C GLY A 83 35.74 29.55 -40.27
N THR A 84 35.85 29.82 -41.58
CA THR A 84 37.05 30.38 -42.23
C THR A 84 37.08 31.91 -42.29
N ALA A 85 35.98 32.59 -41.96
CA ALA A 85 35.85 34.05 -42.02
C ALA A 85 36.07 34.74 -40.67
N ARG A 86 36.15 33.97 -39.58
CA ARG A 86 36.49 34.45 -38.23
C ARG A 86 37.87 33.93 -37.80
N PRO A 87 38.56 34.57 -36.85
CA PRO A 87 39.80 34.06 -36.29
C PRO A 87 39.63 32.68 -35.65
N VAL A 88 40.71 31.89 -35.64
CA VAL A 88 40.76 30.58 -34.98
C VAL A 88 40.44 30.76 -33.50
N ASN A 89 39.64 29.84 -32.93
CA ASN A 89 39.21 29.83 -31.52
C ASN A 89 38.35 31.01 -31.02
N SER A 90 38.03 32.03 -31.83
CA SER A 90 37.24 33.21 -31.36
C SER A 90 35.80 32.88 -30.91
N LEU A 91 35.30 31.67 -31.22
CA LEU A 91 34.05 31.12 -30.66
C LEU A 91 34.16 30.69 -29.18
N LEU A 92 35.36 30.74 -28.57
CA LEU A 92 35.55 30.59 -27.12
C LEU A 92 35.50 31.93 -26.38
N GLU A 93 35.66 33.03 -27.11
CA GLU A 93 35.63 34.41 -26.59
C GLU A 93 34.21 34.98 -26.69
N ALA A 94 33.54 34.76 -27.83
CA ALA A 94 32.13 35.05 -28.01
C ALA A 94 31.26 33.95 -27.40
N ALA A 95 30.26 34.33 -26.60
CA ALA A 95 29.26 33.43 -26.02
C ALA A 95 27.90 33.56 -26.74
N PRO A 96 27.71 32.99 -27.95
CA PRO A 96 26.42 33.00 -28.61
C PRO A 96 25.44 32.05 -27.90
N GLU A 97 24.22 32.54 -27.66
CA GLU A 97 23.12 31.69 -27.20
C GLU A 97 22.59 30.84 -28.35
N PHE A 98 22.38 29.53 -28.12
CA PHE A 98 21.82 28.62 -29.11
C PHE A 98 20.95 27.55 -28.45
N GLU A 99 19.89 27.12 -29.14
CA GLU A 99 19.00 26.08 -28.66
C GLU A 99 19.62 24.68 -28.82
N VAL A 100 19.52 23.85 -27.77
CA VAL A 100 19.95 22.45 -27.80
C VAL A 100 18.72 21.55 -27.96
N ALA A 101 18.61 20.88 -29.10
CA ALA A 101 17.44 20.07 -29.46
C ALA A 101 17.19 18.81 -28.60
N THR A 102 18.08 18.50 -27.64
CA THR A 102 17.95 17.34 -26.75
C THR A 102 18.26 17.73 -25.31
N LYS A 103 17.54 17.10 -24.36
CA LYS A 103 17.88 17.22 -22.94
C LYS A 103 19.14 16.41 -22.68
N MET A 104 20.18 17.06 -22.16
CA MET A 104 21.39 16.36 -21.70
C MET A 104 21.05 15.36 -20.59
N ALA A 105 21.80 14.26 -20.51
CA ALA A 105 21.64 13.31 -19.42
C ALA A 105 22.02 13.97 -18.08
N PRO A 106 21.23 13.79 -17.01
CA PRO A 106 21.54 14.37 -15.72
C PRO A 106 22.82 13.77 -15.15
N THR A 107 23.68 14.62 -14.58
CA THR A 107 24.86 14.17 -13.83
C THR A 107 24.43 13.57 -12.49
N ILE A 108 25.00 12.42 -12.13
CA ILE A 108 24.70 11.74 -10.87
C ILE A 108 25.50 12.44 -9.75
N THR A 109 24.87 13.41 -9.09
CA THR A 109 25.43 14.08 -7.90
C THR A 109 25.19 13.25 -6.63
N VAL A 110 25.92 13.58 -5.56
CA VAL A 110 25.74 12.92 -4.24
C VAL A 110 24.31 13.14 -3.71
N GLU A 111 23.82 14.37 -3.77
CA GLU A 111 22.44 14.75 -3.40
C GLU A 111 21.37 13.91 -4.13
N HIS A 112 21.60 13.61 -5.43
CA HIS A 112 20.71 12.76 -6.21
C HIS A 112 20.70 11.32 -5.69
N THR A 113 21.86 10.78 -5.31
CA THR A 113 21.96 9.44 -4.71
C THR A 113 21.37 9.38 -3.30
N GLU A 114 21.53 10.44 -2.49
CA GLU A 114 20.96 10.52 -1.15
C GLU A 114 19.42 10.54 -1.18
N ASN A 115 18.82 11.34 -2.07
CA ASN A 115 17.36 11.38 -2.29
C ASN A 115 16.82 10.02 -2.75
N LEU A 116 17.53 9.34 -3.67
CA LEU A 116 17.19 7.99 -4.11
C LEU A 116 17.27 6.98 -2.95
N GLU A 117 18.31 7.04 -2.13
CA GLU A 117 18.41 6.23 -0.92
C GLU A 117 17.28 6.52 0.07
N GLU A 118 16.89 7.77 0.30
CA GLU A 118 15.76 8.13 1.16
C GLU A 118 14.43 7.61 0.61
N MET A 119 14.24 7.59 -0.71
CA MET A 119 13.07 6.95 -1.33
C MET A 119 13.05 5.44 -1.06
N ILE A 120 14.20 4.77 -1.24
CA ILE A 120 14.35 3.33 -1.00
C ILE A 120 14.14 3.00 0.48
N LYS A 121 14.75 3.76 1.40
CA LYS A 121 14.57 3.63 2.86
C LYS A 121 13.10 3.77 3.24
N ARG A 122 12.38 4.75 2.68
CA ARG A 122 10.93 4.93 2.89
C ARG A 122 10.09 3.75 2.37
N ARG A 123 10.36 3.26 1.15
CA ARG A 123 9.68 2.07 0.58
C ARG A 123 9.91 0.80 1.41
N ILE A 124 11.15 0.57 1.87
CA ILE A 124 11.49 -0.55 2.76
C ILE A 124 10.72 -0.47 4.08
N LEU A 125 10.65 0.72 4.70
CA LEU A 125 9.92 0.95 5.95
C LEU A 125 8.39 0.80 5.79
N ALA A 126 7.86 1.11 4.60
CA ALA A 126 6.45 0.90 4.25
C ALA A 126 6.13 -0.55 3.82
N GLU A 127 7.13 -1.41 3.63
CA GLU A 127 7.04 -2.70 2.93
C GLU A 127 6.38 -2.58 1.53
N ASP A 128 6.64 -1.48 0.82
CA ASP A 128 6.01 -1.13 -0.46
C ASP A 128 6.84 -1.60 -1.66
N TRP A 129 6.53 -2.81 -2.14
CA TRP A 129 7.25 -3.50 -3.21
C TRP A 129 6.41 -3.64 -4.48
N ASP A 130 7.05 -3.40 -5.64
CA ASP A 130 6.47 -3.55 -6.98
C ASP A 130 6.78 -4.94 -7.60
N ASP A 131 7.10 -5.93 -6.76
CA ASP A 131 7.43 -7.29 -7.18
C ASP A 131 6.22 -8.00 -7.81
N VAL A 132 6.47 -8.77 -8.88
CA VAL A 132 5.44 -9.59 -9.53
C VAL A 132 5.07 -10.76 -8.62
N ALA A 133 3.91 -10.66 -7.96
CA ALA A 133 3.35 -11.76 -7.17
C ALA A 133 3.21 -13.03 -8.02
N PRO A 134 3.51 -14.22 -7.46
CA PRO A 134 3.24 -15.50 -8.13
C PRO A 134 1.78 -15.57 -8.55
N ARG A 135 1.52 -15.94 -9.81
CA ARG A 135 0.15 -16.19 -10.26
C ARG A 135 -0.37 -17.45 -9.59
N GLU A 136 -1.29 -17.29 -8.66
CA GLU A 136 -2.18 -18.37 -8.26
C GLU A 136 -2.85 -18.92 -9.53
N LEU A 137 -2.87 -20.26 -9.67
CA LEU A 137 -3.66 -20.88 -10.73
C LEU A 137 -5.14 -20.53 -10.47
N PRO A 138 -5.93 -20.21 -11.51
CA PRO A 138 -7.31 -19.81 -11.31
C PRO A 138 -8.07 -20.93 -10.60
N ASP A 139 -8.67 -20.62 -9.45
CA ASP A 139 -9.46 -21.54 -8.64
C ASP A 139 -10.78 -21.91 -9.36
N ILE A 140 -10.68 -22.86 -10.29
CA ILE A 140 -11.79 -23.33 -11.15
C ILE A 140 -12.92 -23.98 -10.31
N GLY A 141 -12.66 -24.35 -9.04
CA GLY A 141 -13.60 -25.02 -8.16
C GLY A 141 -14.25 -24.19 -7.04
N ILE A 142 -13.71 -23.02 -6.64
CA ILE A 142 -14.18 -22.34 -5.43
C ILE A 142 -15.40 -21.45 -5.70
N LYS A 143 -16.59 -21.95 -5.32
CA LYS A 143 -17.83 -21.17 -5.31
C LYS A 143 -17.68 -19.93 -4.41
N LYS A 144 -18.09 -18.76 -4.92
CA LYS A 144 -18.15 -17.52 -4.14
C LYS A 144 -19.30 -17.59 -3.12
N ASN A 145 -18.98 -17.99 -1.90
CA ASN A 145 -19.92 -18.05 -0.77
C ASN A 145 -20.30 -16.62 -0.30
N GLY A 146 -21.16 -15.94 -1.06
CA GLY A 146 -21.55 -14.54 -0.79
C GLY A 146 -22.80 -14.04 -1.51
N GLU A 147 -23.33 -14.75 -2.50
CA GLU A 147 -24.62 -14.43 -3.10
C GLU A 147 -25.76 -14.87 -2.16
N LEU A 148 -26.58 -13.90 -1.76
CA LEU A 148 -27.77 -14.15 -0.93
C LEU A 148 -28.84 -14.83 -1.78
N PRO A 149 -29.54 -15.88 -1.28
CA PRO A 149 -30.57 -16.56 -2.07
C PRO A 149 -31.67 -15.62 -2.54
N GLU A 150 -31.93 -15.61 -3.85
CA GLU A 150 -33.00 -14.79 -4.43
C GLU A 150 -34.38 -15.28 -3.95
N VAL A 151 -35.19 -14.35 -3.42
CA VAL A 151 -36.53 -14.66 -2.89
C VAL A 151 -37.55 -14.58 -4.02
N SER A 152 -38.09 -15.74 -4.40
CA SER A 152 -39.12 -15.86 -5.43
C SER A 152 -40.41 -15.13 -5.05
N GLN A 153 -40.90 -14.25 -5.93
CA GLN A 153 -42.15 -13.49 -5.74
C GLN A 153 -43.42 -14.25 -6.16
N GLU A 154 -43.29 -15.49 -6.65
CA GLU A 154 -44.42 -16.36 -6.97
C GLU A 154 -45.16 -16.83 -5.70
N LYS A 155 -46.44 -17.18 -5.85
CA LYS A 155 -47.22 -17.81 -4.77
C LYS A 155 -46.67 -19.20 -4.47
N SER A 156 -46.57 -19.55 -3.18
CA SER A 156 -46.16 -20.91 -2.75
C SER A 156 -47.02 -21.97 -3.43
N LYS A 157 -46.35 -22.99 -3.99
CA LYS A 157 -46.97 -24.21 -4.50
C LYS A 157 -47.29 -25.20 -3.37
N LEU A 158 -46.63 -25.07 -2.22
CA LEU A 158 -46.78 -25.92 -1.04
C LEU A 158 -47.78 -25.30 -0.05
N GLY A 159 -48.52 -26.16 0.65
CA GLY A 159 -49.50 -25.77 1.67
C GLY A 159 -48.87 -25.40 3.02
N LEU A 160 -49.58 -24.62 3.84
CA LEU A 160 -49.06 -24.13 5.14
C LEU A 160 -48.61 -25.25 6.09
N GLY A 161 -49.30 -26.39 6.12
CA GLY A 161 -48.90 -27.55 6.93
C GLY A 161 -47.60 -28.19 6.47
N GLU A 162 -47.39 -28.30 5.17
CA GLU A 162 -46.15 -28.85 4.58
C GLU A 162 -44.96 -27.90 4.81
N LEU A 163 -45.20 -26.58 4.74
CA LEU A 163 -44.19 -25.59 5.10
C LEU A 163 -43.76 -25.73 6.57
N TYR A 164 -44.69 -26.00 7.50
CA TYR A 164 -44.34 -26.28 8.90
C TYR A 164 -43.61 -27.61 9.09
N GLU A 165 -43.94 -28.66 8.32
CA GLU A 165 -43.19 -29.93 8.35
C GLU A 165 -41.75 -29.74 7.85
N ARG A 166 -41.59 -29.08 6.69
CA ARG A 166 -40.27 -28.77 6.10
C ARG A 166 -39.46 -27.83 6.98
N GLU A 167 -40.10 -26.85 7.65
CA GLU A 167 -39.43 -25.99 8.64
C GLU A 167 -39.06 -26.73 9.94
N TYR A 168 -39.90 -27.65 10.41
CA TYR A 168 -39.59 -28.51 11.56
C TYR A 168 -38.39 -29.41 11.27
N LEU A 169 -38.33 -30.03 10.09
CA LEU A 169 -37.18 -30.82 9.64
C LEU A 169 -35.90 -29.97 9.58
N LYS A 170 -35.95 -28.76 9.01
CA LYS A 170 -34.84 -27.79 9.01
C LYS A 170 -34.34 -27.49 10.42
N LYS A 171 -35.26 -27.25 11.38
CA LYS A 171 -34.91 -26.92 12.78
C LYS A 171 -34.42 -28.13 13.59
N ALA A 172 -34.95 -29.33 13.33
CA ALA A 172 -34.67 -30.54 14.12
C ALA A 172 -33.46 -31.33 13.60
N THR A 173 -33.18 -31.29 12.29
CA THR A 173 -32.11 -32.09 11.65
C THR A 173 -31.06 -31.25 10.92
N GLY A 174 -31.30 -29.95 10.72
CA GLY A 174 -30.45 -29.08 9.90
C GLY A 174 -30.59 -29.30 8.39
N TYR A 175 -31.45 -30.21 7.95
CA TYR A 175 -31.65 -30.54 6.54
C TYR A 175 -32.72 -29.65 5.89
N ASP A 176 -32.36 -28.95 4.82
CA ASP A 176 -33.28 -28.13 4.02
C ASP A 176 -33.69 -28.87 2.73
N PRO A 177 -34.91 -29.45 2.66
CA PRO A 177 -35.37 -30.15 1.46
C PRO A 177 -35.56 -29.22 0.26
N ASP A 178 -35.91 -27.95 0.46
CA ASP A 178 -36.13 -27.00 -0.65
C ASP A 178 -34.82 -26.62 -1.32
N ALA A 179 -33.75 -26.45 -0.52
CA ALA A 179 -32.41 -26.24 -1.02
C ALA A 179 -31.86 -27.50 -1.71
N ALA A 180 -32.08 -28.68 -1.13
CA ALA A 180 -31.64 -29.95 -1.68
C ALA A 180 -32.34 -30.31 -3.01
N GLU A 181 -33.65 -30.07 -3.12
CA GLU A 181 -34.42 -30.29 -4.35
C GLU A 181 -33.95 -29.36 -5.48
N LYS A 182 -33.81 -28.06 -5.21
CA LYS A 182 -33.28 -27.09 -6.20
C LYS A 182 -31.86 -27.42 -6.64
N GLN A 183 -30.96 -27.74 -5.69
CA GLN A 183 -29.61 -28.19 -6.02
C GLN A 183 -29.63 -29.48 -6.84
N SER A 184 -30.54 -30.41 -6.55
CA SER A 184 -30.72 -31.65 -7.33
C SER A 184 -31.20 -31.39 -8.76
N GLU A 185 -32.10 -30.43 -8.99
CA GLU A 185 -32.51 -30.02 -10.35
C GLU A 185 -31.38 -29.33 -11.11
N GLU A 186 -30.71 -28.36 -10.49
CA GLU A 186 -29.54 -27.71 -11.09
C GLU A 186 -28.40 -28.71 -11.41
N ASP A 187 -28.12 -29.65 -10.51
CA ASP A 187 -27.01 -30.59 -10.67
C ASP A 187 -27.32 -31.71 -11.68
N LYS A 188 -28.60 -32.05 -11.90
CA LYS A 188 -29.04 -32.82 -13.08
C LYS A 188 -28.74 -32.07 -14.37
N LEU A 189 -29.16 -30.80 -14.47
CA LEU A 189 -28.90 -29.96 -15.64
C LEU A 189 -27.38 -29.78 -15.90
N LYS A 190 -26.58 -29.56 -14.86
CA LYS A 190 -25.11 -29.53 -14.96
C LYS A 190 -24.54 -30.89 -15.39
N GLY A 191 -25.14 -32.00 -14.97
CA GLY A 191 -24.81 -33.35 -15.43
C GLY A 191 -25.09 -33.54 -16.92
N GLU A 192 -26.28 -33.15 -17.39
CA GLU A 192 -26.66 -33.16 -18.81
C GLU A 192 -25.72 -32.28 -19.66
N MET A 193 -25.43 -31.05 -19.21
CA MET A 193 -24.48 -30.16 -19.86
C MET A 193 -23.08 -30.78 -19.93
N LYS A 194 -22.60 -31.45 -18.86
CA LYS A 194 -21.31 -32.17 -18.86
C LYS A 194 -21.31 -33.33 -19.86
N MET A 195 -22.39 -34.11 -19.95
CA MET A 195 -22.50 -35.19 -20.94
C MET A 195 -22.51 -34.66 -22.37
N ILE A 196 -23.28 -33.60 -22.64
CA ILE A 196 -23.33 -32.95 -23.96
C ILE A 196 -21.94 -32.40 -24.32
N PHE A 197 -21.28 -31.68 -23.40
CA PHE A 197 -19.94 -31.13 -23.59
C PHE A 197 -18.89 -32.21 -23.85
N ALA A 198 -18.88 -33.30 -23.09
CA ALA A 198 -18.01 -34.45 -23.33
C ALA A 198 -18.24 -35.06 -24.72
N SER A 199 -19.51 -35.22 -25.13
CA SER A 199 -19.87 -35.73 -26.46
C SER A 199 -19.50 -34.78 -27.60
N LEU A 200 -19.46 -33.47 -27.34
CA LEU A 200 -19.05 -32.44 -28.29
C LEU A 200 -17.54 -32.42 -28.44
N CYS A 201 -16.79 -32.40 -27.34
CA CYS A 201 -15.33 -32.51 -27.37
C CYS A 201 -14.91 -33.79 -28.08
N GLY A 202 -15.44 -34.97 -27.73
CA GLY A 202 -15.06 -36.22 -28.39
C GLY A 202 -15.24 -36.22 -29.92
N LYS A 203 -16.19 -35.44 -30.45
CA LYS A 203 -16.37 -35.23 -31.90
C LYS A 203 -15.37 -34.23 -32.48
N LEU A 204 -15.04 -33.15 -31.76
CA LEU A 204 -14.05 -32.14 -32.17
C LEU A 204 -12.61 -32.67 -32.08
N ASP A 205 -12.31 -33.44 -31.04
CA ASP A 205 -11.04 -34.12 -30.80
C ASP A 205 -10.79 -35.13 -31.95
N ALA A 206 -11.82 -35.89 -32.36
CA ALA A 206 -11.74 -36.77 -33.54
C ALA A 206 -11.64 -35.99 -34.87
N LEU A 207 -12.41 -34.90 -35.06
CA LEU A 207 -12.39 -34.06 -36.27
C LEU A 207 -11.03 -33.38 -36.48
N SER A 208 -10.32 -33.05 -35.39
CA SER A 208 -8.98 -32.47 -35.40
C SER A 208 -7.85 -33.52 -35.48
N ASN A 209 -8.16 -34.78 -35.77
CA ASN A 209 -7.19 -35.90 -35.79
C ASN A 209 -6.40 -36.01 -34.47
N TYR A 210 -7.05 -35.73 -33.35
CA TYR A 210 -6.48 -35.67 -32.00
C TYR A 210 -5.31 -34.68 -31.82
N HIS A 211 -5.19 -33.66 -32.69
CA HIS A 211 -4.24 -32.54 -32.53
C HIS A 211 -4.85 -31.39 -31.71
N PHE A 212 -5.25 -31.68 -30.48
CA PHE A 212 -5.87 -30.72 -29.55
C PHE A 212 -4.98 -30.44 -28.32
N THR A 213 -5.18 -29.29 -27.67
CA THR A 213 -4.57 -29.03 -26.36
C THR A 213 -5.24 -29.90 -25.29
N PRO A 214 -4.50 -30.66 -24.47
CA PRO A 214 -5.10 -31.53 -23.45
C PRO A 214 -5.95 -30.71 -22.47
N ARG A 215 -6.95 -31.37 -21.87
CA ARG A 215 -7.84 -30.75 -20.87
C ARG A 215 -6.98 -30.23 -19.69
N PRO A 216 -7.32 -29.08 -19.09
CA PRO A 216 -6.63 -28.62 -17.89
C PRO A 216 -6.74 -29.67 -16.79
N VAL A 217 -5.66 -29.86 -16.03
CA VAL A 217 -5.65 -30.79 -14.89
C VAL A 217 -6.61 -30.26 -13.83
N GLY A 218 -7.70 -30.99 -13.59
CA GLY A 218 -8.56 -30.81 -12.42
C GLY A 218 -8.13 -31.76 -11.30
N ASP A 219 -8.37 -31.36 -10.06
CA ASP A 219 -8.12 -32.20 -8.88
C ASP A 219 -9.18 -33.31 -8.75
N GLU A 220 -9.06 -34.34 -9.58
CA GLU A 220 -9.94 -35.51 -9.56
C GLU A 220 -9.57 -36.45 -8.41
N ALA A 221 -10.35 -36.41 -7.33
CA ALA A 221 -10.15 -37.23 -6.13
C ALA A 221 -10.56 -38.70 -6.35
N GLU A 222 -9.65 -39.52 -6.89
CA GLU A 222 -9.86 -40.95 -7.09
C GLU A 222 -9.88 -41.73 -5.75
N VAL A 223 -11.07 -42.12 -5.28
CA VAL A 223 -11.23 -42.90 -4.04
C VAL A 223 -11.01 -44.40 -4.32
N ARG A 224 -9.75 -44.85 -4.22
CA ARG A 224 -9.39 -46.28 -4.34
C ARG A 224 -9.83 -47.09 -3.13
N ALA A 225 -10.36 -48.30 -3.38
CA ALA A 225 -10.87 -49.19 -2.34
C ALA A 225 -9.73 -49.95 -1.62
N VAL A 226 -9.26 -49.39 -0.50
CA VAL A 226 -8.09 -49.82 0.31
C VAL A 226 -8.03 -51.32 0.64
N THR A 227 -9.17 -52.01 0.71
CA THR A 227 -9.27 -53.42 1.14
C THR A 227 -9.30 -54.44 -0.01
N VAL A 228 -9.35 -53.99 -1.26
CA VAL A 228 -9.52 -54.87 -2.44
C VAL A 228 -8.16 -55.45 -2.87
N PRO A 229 -8.06 -56.77 -3.14
CA PRO A 229 -6.85 -57.39 -3.70
C PRO A 229 -6.65 -56.97 -5.16
N ALA A 230 -5.41 -56.86 -5.62
CA ALA A 230 -5.09 -56.47 -7.00
C ALA A 230 -5.75 -57.38 -8.04
N ILE A 231 -5.86 -58.69 -7.75
CA ILE A 231 -6.57 -59.71 -8.55
C ILE A 231 -8.01 -59.30 -8.91
N ALA A 232 -8.70 -58.53 -8.06
CA ALA A 232 -10.07 -58.06 -8.30
C ALA A 232 -10.15 -56.75 -9.11
N MET A 233 -9.00 -56.17 -9.46
CA MET A 233 -8.84 -55.06 -10.41
C MET A 233 -8.16 -55.50 -11.71
N GLU A 234 -7.43 -56.63 -11.71
CA GLU A 234 -6.84 -57.27 -12.89
C GLU A 234 -7.93 -57.84 -13.83
N GLU A 235 -7.62 -57.96 -15.13
CA GLU A 235 -8.52 -58.60 -16.10
C GLU A 235 -8.63 -60.11 -15.84
N VAL A 236 -9.77 -60.72 -16.22
CA VAL A 236 -10.04 -62.15 -15.99
C VAL A 236 -9.25 -63.04 -16.96
N MET A 237 -7.94 -63.14 -16.73
CA MET A 237 -7.03 -64.05 -17.44
C MET A 237 -6.67 -65.27 -16.56
N PRO A 238 -6.42 -66.46 -17.14
CA PRO A 238 -5.98 -67.65 -16.38
C PRO A 238 -4.57 -67.59 -15.78
N LEU A 239 -3.91 -66.42 -15.77
CA LEU A 239 -2.55 -66.21 -15.29
C LEU A 239 -2.58 -65.22 -14.12
N HIS A 240 -2.24 -65.67 -12.92
CA HIS A 240 -2.18 -64.79 -11.75
C HIS A 240 -0.92 -63.92 -11.78
N VAL A 241 -1.06 -62.58 -11.75
CA VAL A 241 0.09 -61.67 -11.83
C VAL A 241 0.55 -61.22 -10.45
N SER A 242 -0.36 -60.96 -9.51
CA SER A 242 0.00 -60.52 -8.15
C SER A 242 -0.98 -60.96 -7.05
N ASP A 243 -0.49 -61.20 -5.83
CA ASP A 243 -1.30 -61.39 -4.60
C ASP A 243 -1.22 -60.14 -3.67
N ALA A 244 -0.90 -58.99 -4.26
CA ALA A 244 -0.77 -57.74 -3.53
C ALA A 244 -2.16 -57.13 -3.24
N ARG A 245 -2.25 -56.32 -2.17
CA ARG A 245 -3.40 -55.43 -1.96
C ARG A 245 -3.16 -54.10 -2.66
N GLY A 246 -4.22 -53.47 -3.17
CA GLY A 246 -4.14 -52.19 -3.89
C GLY A 246 -3.83 -50.95 -3.04
N ALA A 247 -3.31 -51.12 -1.82
CA ALA A 247 -3.02 -50.05 -0.87
C ALA A 247 -1.66 -50.26 -0.18
N ALA A 248 -0.92 -49.18 -0.01
CA ALA A 248 0.39 -49.19 0.63
C ALA A 248 0.28 -49.39 2.17
N PRO A 249 1.29 -49.99 2.82
CA PRO A 249 1.33 -50.10 4.27
C PRO A 249 1.25 -48.75 5.03
N GLU A 250 1.65 -47.65 4.40
CA GLU A 250 1.52 -46.30 4.98
C GLU A 250 0.10 -45.71 4.85
N GLU A 251 -0.72 -46.21 3.92
CA GLU A 251 -2.13 -45.82 3.78
C GLU A 251 -3.01 -46.62 4.75
N ILE A 252 -2.72 -47.91 4.89
CA ILE A 252 -3.36 -48.80 5.88
C ILE A 252 -2.97 -48.39 7.31
N TYR A 253 -1.73 -47.96 7.53
CA TYR A 253 -1.26 -47.45 8.82
C TYR A 253 -0.34 -46.23 8.64
N GLY A 254 -0.96 -45.05 8.71
CA GLY A 254 -0.29 -43.75 8.65
C GLY A 254 0.68 -43.51 9.82
N LYS A 255 1.91 -44.01 9.70
CA LYS A 255 3.00 -43.71 10.62
C LYS A 255 3.23 -42.19 10.66
N LYS A 256 3.03 -41.58 11.84
CA LYS A 256 3.29 -40.16 12.06
C LYS A 256 4.73 -39.84 11.63
N ARG A 257 4.92 -38.97 10.64
CA ARG A 257 6.25 -38.71 10.06
C ARG A 257 7.08 -37.75 10.93
N GLY A 258 8.40 -37.87 10.85
CA GLY A 258 9.32 -37.05 11.65
C GLY A 258 9.35 -37.46 13.13
N ARG A 259 9.42 -36.49 14.05
CA ARG A 259 9.63 -36.76 15.49
C ARG A 259 8.47 -37.50 16.15
N ASP A 260 7.27 -37.36 15.63
CA ASP A 260 6.07 -38.00 16.17
C ASP A 260 6.00 -39.50 15.82
N SER A 261 6.94 -40.03 15.02
CA SER A 261 7.14 -41.47 14.80
C SER A 261 7.70 -42.20 16.03
N VAL A 262 8.48 -41.49 16.86
CA VAL A 262 9.09 -42.04 18.06
C VAL A 262 8.13 -41.80 19.22
N ILE A 263 7.31 -42.82 19.52
CA ILE A 263 6.41 -42.80 20.68
C ILE A 263 7.28 -42.88 21.93
N ARG A 264 7.47 -41.74 22.60
CA ARG A 264 8.27 -41.60 23.83
C ARG A 264 7.49 -40.77 24.85
N GLY A 265 7.45 -41.21 26.10
CA GLY A 265 6.72 -40.55 27.18
C GLY A 265 7.36 -39.23 27.61
N GLU A 266 6.57 -38.26 28.08
CA GLU A 266 7.12 -37.01 28.64
C GLU A 266 7.98 -37.22 29.90
N SER A 267 7.80 -38.37 30.58
CA SER A 267 8.61 -38.89 31.68
C SER A 267 10.00 -39.39 31.24
N GLU A 268 10.13 -39.89 30.01
CA GLU A 268 11.35 -40.51 29.46
C GLU A 268 12.25 -39.49 28.74
N MET A 269 11.80 -38.24 28.65
CA MET A 269 12.40 -37.16 27.87
C MET A 269 13.33 -36.30 28.70
N ASP A 270 14.57 -36.10 28.25
CA ASP A 270 15.52 -35.23 28.94
C ASP A 270 15.09 -33.73 28.93
N GLN A 271 15.64 -32.92 29.83
CA GLN A 271 15.44 -31.48 29.88
C GLN A 271 15.91 -30.78 28.59
N THR A 272 17.01 -31.24 27.97
CA THR A 272 17.48 -30.71 26.68
C THR A 272 16.54 -31.07 25.54
N GLU A 273 16.02 -32.31 25.52
CA GLU A 273 15.04 -32.77 24.53
C GLU A 273 13.72 -32.00 24.65
N ARG A 274 13.21 -31.79 25.88
CA ARG A 274 12.03 -30.95 26.14
C ARG A 274 12.25 -29.50 25.71
N LYS A 275 13.42 -28.92 25.94
CA LYS A 275 13.80 -27.58 25.43
C LYS A 275 13.82 -27.54 23.90
N ARG A 276 14.34 -28.59 23.23
CA ARG A 276 14.37 -28.74 21.76
C ARG A 276 12.96 -28.89 21.16
N LEU A 277 12.06 -29.65 21.80
CA LEU A 277 10.65 -29.73 21.39
C LEU A 277 9.94 -28.37 21.54
N ARG A 278 10.09 -27.70 22.69
CA ARG A 278 9.48 -26.39 22.95
C ARG A 278 9.93 -25.34 21.94
N ASN A 279 11.23 -25.28 21.64
CA ASN A 279 11.79 -24.36 20.66
C ASN A 279 11.28 -24.64 19.24
N ALA A 280 11.19 -25.91 18.83
CA ALA A 280 10.61 -26.26 17.54
C ALA A 280 9.10 -25.94 17.44
N LYS A 281 8.32 -26.20 18.50
CA LYS A 281 6.88 -25.85 18.56
C LYS A 281 6.67 -24.33 18.54
N LYS A 282 7.58 -23.55 19.15
CA LYS A 282 7.63 -22.08 19.03
C LYS A 282 8.00 -21.64 17.62
N SER A 283 8.95 -22.31 16.97
CA SER A 283 9.38 -21.99 15.59
C SER A 283 8.26 -22.24 14.58
N ALA A 284 7.63 -23.42 14.62
CA ALA A 284 6.49 -23.75 13.75
C ALA A 284 5.33 -22.76 13.92
N ARG A 285 4.98 -22.42 15.18
CA ARG A 285 3.98 -21.38 15.47
C ARG A 285 4.40 -19.98 14.97
N ARG A 286 5.69 -19.64 14.98
CA ARG A 286 6.21 -18.38 14.41
C ARG A 286 6.10 -18.38 12.88
N LYS A 287 6.38 -19.51 12.21
CA LYS A 287 6.22 -19.65 10.74
C LYS A 287 4.74 -19.46 10.37
N ALA A 288 3.83 -20.25 10.95
CA ALA A 288 2.39 -20.17 10.70
C ALA A 288 1.78 -18.80 11.03
N ARG A 289 2.29 -18.08 12.04
CA ARG A 289 1.85 -16.70 12.31
C ARG A 289 2.46 -15.68 11.34
N LYS A 290 3.69 -15.87 10.85
CA LYS A 290 4.27 -15.01 9.81
C LYS A 290 3.53 -15.18 8.49
N GLU A 291 3.20 -16.42 8.13
CA GLU A 291 2.42 -16.76 6.93
C GLU A 291 1.06 -16.05 6.99
N LYS A 292 0.23 -16.33 8.01
CA LYS A 292 -1.06 -15.64 8.17
C LYS A 292 -0.99 -14.11 8.14
N LEU A 293 0.04 -13.51 8.76
CA LEU A 293 0.21 -12.05 8.75
C LEU A 293 0.70 -11.51 7.38
N ALA A 294 1.38 -12.32 6.57
CA ALA A 294 1.70 -11.98 5.19
C ALA A 294 0.46 -12.09 4.30
N ASP A 295 -0.34 -13.16 4.48
CA ASP A 295 -1.61 -13.36 3.77
C ASP A 295 -2.59 -12.20 4.06
N GLU A 296 -2.74 -11.83 5.35
CA GLU A 296 -3.60 -10.72 5.79
C GLU A 296 -3.09 -9.36 5.26
N LYS A 297 -1.76 -9.14 5.20
CA LYS A 297 -1.17 -7.95 4.57
C LYS A 297 -1.45 -7.92 3.06
N LEU A 298 -1.22 -9.03 2.34
CA LEU A 298 -1.46 -9.15 0.91
C LEU A 298 -2.92 -8.82 0.57
N ILE A 299 -3.87 -9.42 1.30
CA ILE A 299 -5.31 -9.18 1.13
C ILE A 299 -5.67 -7.71 1.37
N SER A 300 -5.06 -7.05 2.37
CA SER A 300 -5.28 -5.61 2.61
C SER A 300 -4.72 -4.72 1.49
N ARG A 301 -3.55 -5.06 0.91
CA ARG A 301 -2.95 -4.35 -0.24
C ARG A 301 -3.74 -4.57 -1.54
N LEU A 302 -4.38 -5.72 -1.70
CA LEU A 302 -5.21 -6.06 -2.87
C LEU A 302 -6.64 -5.49 -2.80
N GLN A 303 -7.15 -5.13 -1.61
CA GLN A 303 -8.50 -4.58 -1.43
C GLN A 303 -8.55 -3.29 -0.57
N PRO A 304 -7.76 -2.25 -0.89
CA PRO A 304 -7.63 -1.05 -0.05
C PRO A 304 -8.89 -0.17 -0.03
N GLY A 305 -9.79 -0.32 -1.01
CA GLY A 305 -11.00 0.51 -1.15
C GLY A 305 -12.26 0.00 -0.43
N LEU A 306 -12.22 -1.16 0.23
CA LEU A 306 -13.44 -1.81 0.74
C LEU A 306 -13.66 -1.62 2.26
N GLY A 307 -12.62 -1.23 3.01
CA GLY A 307 -12.66 -0.94 4.45
C GLY A 307 -13.46 -1.96 5.27
N LEU A 308 -14.37 -1.47 6.12
CA LEU A 308 -15.25 -2.29 6.96
C LEU A 308 -16.10 -3.32 6.20
N ASN A 309 -16.20 -3.26 4.86
CA ASN A 309 -16.87 -4.27 4.05
C ASN A 309 -15.99 -5.44 3.60
N ASN A 310 -14.66 -5.34 3.74
CA ASN A 310 -13.75 -6.48 3.59
C ASN A 310 -14.06 -7.55 4.66
N PRO A 311 -14.36 -8.81 4.28
CA PRO A 311 -14.68 -9.87 5.24
C PRO A 311 -13.52 -10.19 6.21
N TYR A 312 -12.27 -9.91 5.82
CA TYR A 312 -11.10 -10.09 6.67
C TYR A 312 -11.00 -9.01 7.75
N GLU A 313 -11.32 -7.75 7.43
CA GLU A 313 -11.42 -6.69 8.46
C GLU A 313 -12.60 -6.94 9.41
N LYS A 314 -13.76 -7.38 8.89
CA LYS A 314 -14.89 -7.84 9.73
C LYS A 314 -14.47 -8.97 10.67
N ARG A 315 -13.65 -9.92 10.22
CA ARG A 315 -13.12 -11.01 11.05
C ARG A 315 -12.16 -10.49 12.11
N LYS A 316 -11.15 -9.70 11.70
CA LYS A 316 -10.15 -9.11 12.58
C LYS A 316 -10.78 -8.26 13.69
N MET A 317 -11.68 -7.34 13.35
CA MET A 317 -12.40 -6.53 14.35
C MET A 317 -13.24 -7.39 15.31
N ARG A 318 -13.81 -8.51 14.86
CA ARG A 318 -14.55 -9.44 15.74
C ARG A 318 -13.64 -10.26 16.66
N GLU A 319 -12.43 -10.59 16.21
CA GLU A 319 -11.40 -11.27 17.01
C GLU A 319 -10.73 -10.31 18.01
N GLU A 320 -10.47 -9.06 17.61
CA GLU A 320 -10.02 -8.01 18.52
C GLU A 320 -11.09 -7.67 19.57
N LEU A 321 -12.37 -7.60 19.19
CA LEU A 321 -13.48 -7.46 20.16
C LEU A 321 -13.68 -8.69 21.06
N SER A 322 -13.45 -9.93 20.57
CA SER A 322 -13.54 -11.11 21.44
C SER A 322 -12.36 -11.18 22.42
N MET A 323 -11.15 -10.79 22.00
CA MET A 323 -9.99 -10.64 22.86
C MET A 323 -10.14 -9.47 23.86
N ALA A 324 -10.77 -8.36 23.46
CA ALA A 324 -11.07 -7.23 24.36
C ALA A 324 -12.12 -7.59 25.42
N ARG A 325 -13.13 -8.39 25.07
CA ARG A 325 -14.08 -9.00 26.02
C ARG A 325 -13.39 -10.00 26.94
N ALA A 326 -12.57 -10.90 26.40
CA ALA A 326 -11.83 -11.90 27.19
C ALA A 326 -10.78 -11.30 28.14
N SER A 327 -10.29 -10.08 27.85
CA SER A 327 -9.43 -9.29 28.73
C SER A 327 -10.18 -8.28 29.62
N GLY A 328 -11.51 -8.31 29.62
CA GLY A 328 -12.35 -7.49 30.51
C GLY A 328 -12.39 -5.99 30.19
N LYS A 329 -11.79 -5.55 29.07
CA LYS A 329 -11.77 -4.13 28.66
C LYS A 329 -13.06 -3.65 27.98
N VAL A 330 -13.89 -4.57 27.49
CA VAL A 330 -15.17 -4.26 26.85
C VAL A 330 -16.25 -5.14 27.46
N THR A 331 -17.11 -4.55 28.28
CA THR A 331 -18.37 -5.16 28.71
C THR A 331 -19.38 -5.14 27.55
N THR A 332 -20.29 -6.11 27.52
CA THR A 332 -21.49 -6.00 26.69
C THR A 332 -22.50 -5.14 27.45
N GLY A 333 -22.75 -3.92 26.98
CA GLY A 333 -23.83 -3.10 27.48
C GLY A 333 -25.17 -3.84 27.29
N GLU A 334 -25.92 -3.97 28.37
CA GLU A 334 -27.30 -4.47 28.33
C GLU A 334 -28.17 -3.40 27.65
N ILE A 335 -29.02 -3.80 26.70
CA ILE A 335 -29.84 -2.86 25.94
C ILE A 335 -31.13 -2.63 26.72
N ASP A 336 -31.07 -1.74 27.70
CA ASP A 336 -32.25 -1.18 28.37
C ASP A 336 -33.15 -0.50 27.33
N MET A 337 -34.25 -1.18 26.95
CA MET A 337 -35.21 -0.68 25.97
C MET A 337 -36.13 0.43 26.52
N ASP A 338 -35.98 0.83 27.78
CA ASP A 338 -36.71 1.93 28.43
C ASP A 338 -36.18 3.32 28.01
N ALA A 339 -36.20 3.54 26.69
CA ALA A 339 -35.56 4.65 26.00
C ALA A 339 -36.32 5.99 26.14
N ASN A 340 -36.27 6.59 27.33
CA ASN A 340 -36.75 7.97 27.58
C ASN A 340 -35.78 9.07 27.05
N PHE A 341 -35.06 8.78 25.95
CA PHE A 341 -34.03 9.62 25.32
C PHE A 341 -34.56 10.63 24.29
N ASN A 342 -35.89 10.80 24.18
CA ASN A 342 -36.56 11.74 23.26
C ASN A 342 -36.25 13.24 23.46
N THR A 343 -35.30 13.61 24.32
CA THR A 343 -34.87 15.00 24.53
C THR A 343 -33.34 15.09 24.65
N SER A 344 -32.75 15.97 23.85
CA SER A 344 -31.30 16.21 23.81
C SER A 344 -30.72 16.57 25.19
N ALA A 345 -31.46 17.33 26.00
CA ALA A 345 -31.07 17.68 27.37
C ALA A 345 -30.77 16.43 28.23
N LYS A 346 -31.61 15.40 28.20
CA LYS A 346 -31.40 14.15 28.96
C LYS A 346 -30.23 13.34 28.40
N PHE A 347 -30.03 13.34 27.09
CA PHE A 347 -28.89 12.69 26.44
C PHE A 347 -27.56 13.34 26.88
N PHE A 348 -27.45 14.67 26.82
CA PHE A 348 -26.26 15.38 27.25
C PHE A 348 -26.04 15.32 28.76
N GLN A 349 -27.10 15.35 29.58
CA GLN A 349 -26.99 15.10 31.02
C GLN A 349 -26.40 13.71 31.30
N LYS A 350 -26.93 12.64 30.69
CA LYS A 350 -26.37 11.29 30.90
C LYS A 350 -24.95 11.15 30.36
N MET A 351 -24.58 11.87 29.29
CA MET A 351 -23.18 11.90 28.83
C MET A 351 -22.26 12.62 29.83
N GLN A 352 -22.72 13.70 30.48
CA GLN A 352 -22.00 14.38 31.55
C GLN A 352 -21.88 13.53 32.81
N GLU A 353 -22.93 12.76 33.16
CA GLU A 353 -22.91 11.79 34.27
C GLU A 353 -21.92 10.66 34.00
N ASN A 354 -21.94 10.04 32.81
CA ASN A 354 -20.96 9.03 32.42
C ASN A 354 -19.51 9.54 32.49
N VAL A 355 -19.22 10.75 31.99
CA VAL A 355 -17.88 11.36 32.06
C VAL A 355 -17.48 11.65 33.51
N GLN A 356 -18.42 12.09 34.37
CA GLN A 356 -18.15 12.26 35.80
C GLN A 356 -17.87 10.93 36.50
N ASP A 357 -18.54 9.84 36.11
CA ASP A 357 -18.34 8.53 36.71
C ASP A 357 -17.07 7.81 36.19
N GLU A 358 -16.61 8.08 34.97
CA GLU A 358 -15.26 7.71 34.52
C GLU A 358 -14.19 8.45 35.34
N ILE A 359 -14.32 9.78 35.48
CA ILE A 359 -13.41 10.61 36.30
C ILE A 359 -13.42 10.15 37.78
N ARG A 360 -14.59 9.79 38.33
CA ARG A 360 -14.70 9.24 39.69
C ARG A 360 -14.04 7.87 39.80
N GLY A 361 -14.26 6.98 38.84
CA GLY A 361 -13.66 5.65 38.79
C GLY A 361 -12.14 5.68 38.69
N GLU A 362 -11.57 6.70 38.05
CA GLU A 362 -10.11 6.95 38.02
C GLU A 362 -9.59 7.64 39.30
N SER A 363 -10.47 8.30 40.07
CA SER A 363 -10.12 8.94 41.35
C SER A 363 -10.24 8.03 42.59
N ASP A 364 -11.18 7.08 42.63
CA ASP A 364 -11.40 6.21 43.80
C ASP A 364 -10.52 4.94 43.79
N GLY A 365 -9.21 5.16 43.94
CA GLY A 365 -8.26 4.13 44.32
C GLY A 365 -8.31 3.76 45.82
N GLY A 366 -9.45 3.93 46.52
CA GLY A 366 -9.47 4.18 47.96
C GLY A 366 -10.53 3.48 48.83
N LYS A 367 -10.40 2.15 49.01
CA LYS A 367 -11.11 1.27 49.97
C LYS A 367 -12.50 0.75 49.53
N LYS A 368 -12.54 -0.50 49.06
CA LYS A 368 -13.73 -1.35 49.29
C LYS A 368 -13.72 -1.86 50.73
N SER A 369 -14.79 -1.57 51.47
CA SER A 369 -15.00 -2.00 52.85
C SER A 369 -15.39 -3.49 52.93
N LYS A 370 -15.03 -4.15 54.04
CA LYS A 370 -15.64 -5.44 54.40
C LYS A 370 -16.99 -5.15 55.07
N GLY A 371 -18.09 -5.48 54.39
CA GLY A 371 -19.44 -5.59 54.96
C GLY A 371 -19.89 -7.05 54.87
N GLY A 372 -20.53 -7.57 55.92
CA GLY A 372 -20.80 -9.01 56.01
C GLY A 372 -21.88 -9.50 55.04
N LEU A 373 -21.69 -10.72 54.52
CA LEU A 373 -22.83 -11.58 54.17
C LEU A 373 -23.26 -12.31 55.43
N SER A 374 -24.57 -12.31 55.70
CA SER A 374 -25.21 -13.21 56.65
C SER A 374 -25.31 -14.63 56.08
N ASP A 375 -25.47 -15.63 56.95
CA ASP A 375 -25.71 -17.02 56.55
C ASP A 375 -26.96 -17.16 55.67
N GLU A 376 -26.83 -17.87 54.55
CA GLU A 376 -27.76 -18.94 54.18
C GLU A 376 -27.20 -19.85 53.05
N VAL A 377 -27.91 -20.94 52.74
CA VAL A 377 -27.62 -21.91 51.66
C VAL A 377 -26.29 -22.68 51.76
N LEU A 378 -26.13 -23.44 52.86
CA LEU A 378 -25.55 -24.78 52.74
C LEU A 378 -26.62 -25.76 52.24
N LYS A 379 -26.21 -26.70 51.35
CA LYS A 379 -26.94 -27.85 50.77
C LYS A 379 -27.65 -27.64 49.42
N SER A 380 -26.98 -28.06 48.35
CA SER A 380 -27.47 -29.13 47.44
C SER A 380 -26.32 -29.64 46.55
N SER A 381 -26.43 -30.90 46.07
CA SER A 381 -25.64 -31.56 44.99
C SER A 381 -24.25 -30.99 44.65
N ALA A 382 -23.10 -31.64 44.88
CA ALA A 382 -22.78 -33.07 45.02
C ALA A 382 -23.21 -33.95 43.81
N LEU A 383 -22.25 -34.75 43.30
CA LEU A 383 -22.27 -35.47 42.00
C LEU A 383 -22.12 -34.52 40.79
N LYS A 384 -21.37 -34.86 39.73
CA LYS A 384 -20.93 -36.19 39.25
C LYS A 384 -19.46 -36.21 38.77
N LEU A 385 -19.02 -37.41 38.39
CA LEU A 385 -17.76 -37.70 37.66
C LEU A 385 -17.73 -37.06 36.27
#